data_AF-A0A5U6KWD3-F1
#
_entry.id   AF-A0A5U6KWD3-F1
#
_cell.length_a   1.000
_cell.length_b   1.000
_cell.length_c   1.000
_cell.angle_alpha   90.00
_cell.angle_beta   90.00
_cell.angle_gamma   90.00
#
_symmetry.space_group_name_H-M   'P 1'
#
loop_
_entity.id
_entity.type
_entity.pdbx_description
1 polymer ?
#
loop_
_entity_poly.entity_id
_entity_poly.type
_entity_poly.pdbx_seq_one_letter_code
_entity_poly.pdbx_strand_id
1 'polypeptide(L)'
;MKQLEKLIIEATVLTEPEAEVERVMQVCNACRYCEGFCAVFPAMTQRLEFGKADIHYLANLCHNCGACLHACQYAPPHEFAINVPKAMAQARLETYQQYAQPAAFGALYRRAGITVALALIVGLTLFLLLAMALKGSLIHPPLAGDFYQIFPHSLLAWMFGSVFVLAIGLLMAGVIR
;
A
#
# COMPACT_ATOMS: atom_id res chain seq x y z
N MET A 1 17.54 -30.88 -1.20
CA MET A 1 18.28 -30.10 -0.19
C MET A 1 18.63 -28.70 -0.71
N LYS A 2 19.40 -28.54 -1.80
CA LYS A 2 19.77 -27.22 -2.36
C LYS A 2 18.60 -26.25 -2.64
N GLN A 3 17.47 -26.73 -3.14
CA GLN A 3 16.28 -25.89 -3.38
C GLN A 3 15.62 -25.42 -2.07
N LEU A 4 15.57 -26.30 -1.07
CA LEU A 4 15.03 -25.95 0.25
C LEU A 4 15.94 -24.93 0.96
N GLU A 5 17.25 -25.12 0.88
CA GLU A 5 18.22 -24.16 1.40
C GLU A 5 18.05 -22.78 0.74
N LYS A 6 17.85 -22.73 -0.58
CA LYS A 6 17.59 -21.47 -1.28
C LYS A 6 16.32 -20.78 -0.78
N LEU A 7 15.22 -21.52 -0.62
CA LEU A 7 13.96 -20.97 -0.12
C LEU A 7 14.07 -20.48 1.33
N ILE A 8 14.82 -21.19 2.17
CA ILE A 8 15.10 -20.78 3.54
C ILE A 8 15.88 -19.47 3.54
N ILE A 9 16.95 -19.36 2.74
CA ILE A 9 17.74 -18.13 2.62
C ILE A 9 16.87 -16.96 2.14
N GLU A 10 16.03 -17.18 1.14
CA GLU A 10 15.15 -16.13 0.61
C GLU A 10 14.11 -15.65 1.63
N ALA A 11 13.65 -16.55 2.50
CA ALA A 11 12.71 -16.26 3.58
C ALA A 11 13.36 -15.56 4.79
N THR A 12 14.66 -15.82 5.04
CA THR A 12 15.37 -15.27 6.21
C THR A 12 16.13 -13.98 5.94
N VAL A 13 16.55 -13.74 4.69
CA VAL A 13 17.27 -12.50 4.35
C VAL A 13 16.28 -11.34 4.24
N LEU A 14 16.46 -10.34 5.10
CA LEU A 14 15.68 -9.09 5.11
C LEU A 14 16.34 -8.02 4.22
N THR A 15 15.52 -7.23 3.54
CA THR A 15 15.93 -5.96 2.93
C THR A 15 16.22 -4.91 4.01
N GLU A 16 16.82 -3.78 3.65
CA GLU A 16 17.06 -2.68 4.60
C GLU A 16 15.75 -2.14 5.22
N PRO A 17 14.66 -1.88 4.46
CA PRO A 17 13.38 -1.50 5.07
C PRO A 17 12.78 -2.57 5.97
N GLU A 18 12.91 -3.85 5.59
CA GLU A 18 12.44 -4.97 6.41
C GLU A 18 13.21 -5.06 7.74
N ALA A 19 14.53 -4.96 7.69
CA ALA A 19 15.40 -4.95 8.88
C ALA A 19 15.11 -3.75 9.81
N GLU A 20 14.76 -2.59 9.26
CA GLU A 20 14.34 -1.45 10.08
C GLU A 20 13.00 -1.69 10.76
N VAL A 21 12.04 -2.34 10.08
CA VAL A 21 10.78 -2.75 10.74
C VAL A 21 11.06 -3.78 11.83
N GLU A 22 11.91 -4.76 11.59
CA GLU A 22 12.33 -5.74 12.60
C GLU A 22 12.87 -5.03 13.85
N ARG A 23 13.87 -4.16 13.69
CA ARG A 23 14.47 -3.40 14.79
C ARG A 23 13.43 -2.58 15.56
N VAL A 24 12.59 -1.84 14.84
CA VAL A 24 11.56 -1.00 15.45
C VAL A 24 10.54 -1.85 16.21
N MET A 25 10.08 -2.96 15.65
CA MET A 25 9.11 -3.84 16.29
C MET A 25 9.69 -4.57 17.49
N GLN A 26 10.98 -4.95 17.48
CA GLN A 26 11.68 -5.49 18.66
C GLN A 26 11.66 -4.49 19.83
N VAL A 27 12.01 -3.21 19.57
CA VAL A 27 11.95 -2.16 20.60
C VAL A 27 10.51 -1.89 21.05
N CYS A 28 9.55 -1.84 20.13
CA CYS A 28 8.15 -1.65 20.45
C CYS A 28 7.58 -2.79 21.32
N ASN A 29 7.95 -4.05 21.04
CA ASN A 29 7.50 -5.21 21.79
C ASN A 29 8.07 -5.23 23.22
N ALA A 30 9.27 -4.69 23.42
CA ALA A 30 9.85 -4.51 24.75
C ALA A 30 9.22 -3.35 25.52
N CYS A 31 8.98 -2.20 24.87
CA CYS A 31 8.54 -0.97 25.52
C CYS A 31 7.03 -0.92 25.79
N ARG A 32 6.21 -1.33 24.81
CA ARG A 32 4.73 -1.38 24.84
C ARG A 32 3.97 -0.12 25.26
N TYR A 33 4.65 1.00 25.51
CA TYR A 33 4.04 2.24 26.00
C TYR A 33 2.91 2.78 25.08
N CYS A 34 3.07 2.63 23.76
CA CYS A 34 2.13 3.16 22.78
C CYS A 34 1.03 2.16 22.37
N GLU A 35 0.86 1.04 23.07
CA GLU A 35 -0.02 -0.05 22.62
C GLU A 35 -1.49 0.36 22.46
N GLY A 36 -1.98 1.31 23.27
CA GLY A 36 -3.34 1.85 23.15
C GLY A 36 -3.56 2.83 21.99
N PHE A 37 -2.50 3.28 21.32
CA PHE A 37 -2.57 4.29 20.25
C PHE A 37 -2.50 3.70 18.84
N CYS A 38 -2.21 2.40 18.70
CA CYS A 38 -1.88 1.82 17.41
C CYS A 38 -2.58 0.47 17.20
N ALA A 39 -3.42 0.41 16.16
CA ALA A 39 -4.17 -0.79 15.80
C ALA A 39 -3.30 -1.97 15.34
N VAL A 40 -2.01 -1.74 15.07
CA VAL A 40 -1.06 -2.82 14.72
C VAL A 40 -0.57 -3.57 15.96
N PHE A 41 -0.58 -2.96 17.15
CA PHE A 41 -0.03 -3.56 18.37
C PHE A 41 -0.66 -4.90 18.78
N PRO A 42 -2.00 -5.08 18.71
CA PRO A 42 -2.61 -6.36 19.02
C PRO A 42 -2.05 -7.52 18.19
N ALA A 43 -1.73 -7.27 16.91
CA ALA A 43 -1.06 -8.25 16.07
C ALA A 43 0.43 -8.38 16.40
N MET A 44 1.13 -7.26 16.61
CA MET A 44 2.57 -7.24 16.88
C MET A 44 2.93 -8.02 18.16
N THR A 45 2.18 -7.82 19.24
CA THR A 45 2.45 -8.44 20.56
C THR A 45 2.22 -9.95 20.63
N GLN A 46 1.63 -10.54 19.59
CA GLN A 46 1.47 -12.00 19.44
C GLN A 46 2.73 -12.66 18.85
N ARG A 47 3.78 -11.90 18.58
CA ARG A 47 5.01 -12.35 17.92
C ARG A 47 6.21 -12.17 18.84
N LEU A 48 7.11 -13.14 18.81
CA LEU A 48 8.40 -13.10 19.53
C LEU A 48 9.52 -12.61 18.62
N GLU A 49 9.45 -12.98 17.34
CA GLU A 49 10.38 -12.60 16.29
C GLU A 49 9.61 -11.92 15.16
N PHE A 50 10.30 -11.10 14.37
CA PHE A 50 9.69 -10.33 13.27
C PHE A 50 10.34 -10.71 11.96
N GLY A 51 10.05 -11.93 11.49
CA GLY A 51 10.50 -12.40 10.17
C GLY A 51 9.79 -11.68 9.01
N LYS A 52 10.28 -11.90 7.78
CA LYS A 52 9.78 -11.25 6.55
C LYS A 52 8.25 -11.28 6.42
N ALA A 53 7.63 -12.44 6.63
CA ALA A 53 6.17 -12.58 6.50
C ALA A 53 5.40 -11.73 7.53
N ASP A 54 5.88 -11.66 8.77
CA ASP A 54 5.29 -10.85 9.82
C ASP A 54 5.48 -9.36 9.56
N ILE A 55 6.67 -8.96 9.09
CA ILE A 55 6.94 -7.59 8.65
C ILE A 55 5.96 -7.18 7.54
N HIS A 56 5.79 -8.01 6.52
CA HIS A 56 4.88 -7.73 5.40
C HIS A 56 3.43 -7.60 5.88
N TYR A 57 3.01 -8.49 6.77
CA TYR A 57 1.68 -8.44 7.38
C TYR A 57 1.46 -7.15 8.20
N LEU A 58 2.38 -6.84 9.12
CA LEU A 58 2.29 -5.65 9.98
C LEU A 58 2.37 -4.35 9.18
N ALA A 59 3.21 -4.28 8.15
CA ALA A 59 3.34 -3.12 7.26
C ALA A 59 2.04 -2.85 6.50
N ASN A 60 1.33 -3.90 6.08
CA ASN A 60 0.05 -3.78 5.39
C ASN A 60 -1.14 -3.61 6.34
N LEU A 61 -0.98 -3.92 7.63
CA LEU A 61 -1.95 -3.57 8.69
C LEU A 61 -1.82 -2.09 9.14
N CYS A 62 -0.66 -1.47 8.92
CA CYS A 62 -0.39 -0.09 9.32
C CYS A 62 -1.09 0.93 8.40
N HIS A 63 -1.97 1.77 8.98
CA HIS A 63 -2.64 2.85 8.24
C HIS A 63 -1.89 4.20 8.24
N ASN A 64 -0.63 4.23 8.72
CA ASN A 64 0.20 5.43 8.70
C ASN A 64 -0.44 6.65 9.41
N CYS A 65 -1.23 6.42 10.47
CA CYS A 65 -1.96 7.48 11.19
C CYS A 65 -1.08 8.36 12.08
N GLY A 66 0.12 7.89 12.47
CA GLY A 66 1.10 8.68 13.25
C GLY A 66 0.88 8.73 14.77
N ALA A 67 -0.24 8.25 15.30
CA ALA A 67 -0.53 8.33 16.74
C ALA A 67 0.56 7.67 17.62
N CYS A 68 1.07 6.50 17.22
CA CYS A 68 2.19 5.86 17.90
C CYS A 68 3.47 6.69 17.88
N LEU A 69 3.77 7.40 16.78
CA LEU A 69 4.96 8.25 16.68
C LEU A 69 4.90 9.41 17.68
N HIS A 70 3.74 10.07 17.77
CA HIS A 70 3.56 11.19 18.69
C HIS A 70 3.57 10.77 20.17
N ALA A 71 3.17 9.55 20.48
CA ALA A 71 3.19 9.02 21.84
C ALA A 71 4.53 8.33 22.22
N CYS A 72 5.46 8.14 21.27
CA CYS A 72 6.65 7.33 21.49
C CYS A 72 7.72 8.08 22.28
N GLN A 73 8.17 7.49 23.40
CA GLN A 73 9.27 8.01 24.21
C GLN A 73 10.62 7.99 23.47
N TYR A 74 10.74 7.12 22.46
CA TYR A 74 11.94 6.89 21.68
C TYR A 74 11.85 7.45 20.26
N ALA A 75 10.86 8.29 19.96
CA ALA A 75 10.78 9.02 18.70
C ALA A 75 12.00 9.93 18.53
N PRO A 76 12.38 10.28 17.28
CA PRO A 76 13.41 11.28 17.04
C PRO A 76 13.14 12.58 17.84
N PRO A 77 14.18 13.21 18.44
CA PRO A 77 15.61 12.98 18.22
C PRO A 77 16.27 11.95 19.17
N HIS A 78 15.51 11.12 19.88
CA HIS A 78 16.08 10.06 20.73
C HIS A 78 17.01 9.13 19.92
N GLU A 79 18.05 8.56 20.56
CA GLU A 79 19.08 7.74 19.89
C GLU A 79 18.52 6.53 19.12
N PHE A 80 17.46 5.91 19.62
CA PHE A 80 16.77 4.80 18.94
C PHE A 80 15.96 5.24 17.71
N ALA A 81 15.65 6.53 17.60
CA ALA A 81 14.98 7.18 16.46
C ALA A 81 13.76 6.41 15.94
N ILE A 82 12.90 5.90 16.83
CA ILE A 82 11.78 5.03 16.48
C ILE A 82 10.73 5.79 15.67
N ASN A 83 10.54 5.36 14.42
CA ASN A 83 9.51 5.91 13.54
C ASN A 83 8.72 4.79 12.84
N VAL A 84 7.75 4.24 13.56
CA VAL A 84 6.88 3.14 13.09
C VAL A 84 6.20 3.46 11.75
N PRO A 85 5.53 4.63 11.57
CA PRO A 85 4.86 4.94 10.31
C PRO A 85 5.81 4.94 9.11
N LYS A 86 6.99 5.56 9.26
CA LYS A 86 8.00 5.62 8.20
C LYS A 86 8.54 4.23 7.84
N ALA A 87 8.97 3.46 8.83
CA ALA A 87 9.51 2.12 8.61
C ALA A 87 8.48 1.21 7.90
N MET A 88 7.25 1.18 8.40
CA MET A 88 6.16 0.41 7.80
C MET A 88 5.83 0.87 6.37
N ALA A 89 5.83 2.18 6.11
CA ALA A 89 5.57 2.72 4.78
C ALA A 89 6.65 2.31 3.76
N GLN A 90 7.92 2.29 4.17
CA GLN A 90 9.03 1.86 3.32
C GLN A 90 8.95 0.37 3.00
N ALA A 91 8.76 -0.49 4.01
CA ALA A 91 8.59 -1.93 3.79
C ALA A 91 7.36 -2.23 2.93
N ARG A 92 6.22 -1.56 3.19
CA ARG A 92 4.99 -1.75 2.40
C ARG A 92 5.18 -1.41 0.93
N LEU A 93 5.94 -0.35 0.61
CA LEU A 93 6.22 0.01 -0.78
C LEU A 93 6.91 -1.13 -1.54
N GLU A 94 7.86 -1.82 -0.89
CA GLU A 94 8.52 -2.99 -1.47
C GLU A 94 7.52 -4.12 -1.71
N THR A 95 6.61 -4.38 -0.75
CA THR A 95 5.56 -5.40 -0.92
C THR A 95 4.66 -5.10 -2.11
N TYR A 96 4.23 -3.84 -2.31
CA TYR A 96 3.40 -3.46 -3.44
C TYR A 96 4.11 -3.67 -4.78
N GLN A 97 5.42 -3.40 -4.84
CA GLN A 97 6.21 -3.60 -6.06
C GLN A 97 6.47 -5.09 -6.33
N GLN A 98 6.65 -5.90 -5.29
CA GLN A 98 6.96 -7.32 -5.42
C GLN A 98 5.72 -8.15 -5.76
N TYR A 99 4.58 -7.84 -5.14
CA TYR A 99 3.33 -8.59 -5.32
C TYR A 99 2.42 -8.02 -6.41
N ALA A 100 2.82 -6.94 -7.09
CA ALA A 100 2.08 -6.42 -8.25
C ALA A 100 1.92 -7.49 -9.34
N GLN A 101 0.68 -7.64 -9.85
CA GLN A 101 0.35 -8.51 -10.96
C GLN A 101 -0.21 -7.69 -12.13
N PRO A 102 0.35 -7.84 -13.35
CA PRO A 102 1.54 -8.62 -13.70
C PRO A 102 2.84 -8.04 -13.10
N ALA A 103 3.85 -8.90 -12.88
CA ALA A 103 5.14 -8.49 -12.29
C ALA A 103 5.85 -7.35 -13.06
N ALA A 104 5.60 -7.23 -14.37
CA ALA A 104 6.10 -6.14 -15.19
C ALA A 104 5.64 -4.75 -14.69
N PHE A 105 4.43 -4.63 -14.14
CA PHE A 105 3.93 -3.37 -13.60
C PHE A 105 4.65 -2.98 -12.30
N GLY A 106 4.95 -3.95 -11.43
CA GLY A 106 5.79 -3.72 -10.26
C GLY A 106 7.20 -3.25 -10.63
N ALA A 107 7.81 -3.88 -11.65
CA ALA A 107 9.11 -3.48 -12.16
C ALA A 107 9.09 -2.07 -12.80
N LEU A 108 8.04 -1.74 -13.56
CA LEU A 108 7.86 -0.41 -14.15
C LEU A 108 7.73 0.66 -13.05
N TYR A 109 6.89 0.40 -12.04
CA TYR A 109 6.69 1.33 -10.93
C TYR A 109 7.97 1.54 -10.12
N ARG A 110 8.77 0.49 -9.91
CA ARG A 110 10.08 0.58 -9.24
C ARG A 110 11.08 1.47 -10.01
N ARG A 111 11.06 1.42 -11.35
CA ARG A 111 11.97 2.18 -12.21
C ARG A 111 11.53 3.61 -12.48
N ALA A 112 10.22 3.84 -12.61
CA ALA A 112 9.66 5.09 -13.12
C ALA A 112 8.38 5.53 -12.37
N GLY A 113 8.27 5.26 -11.07
CA GLY A 113 7.03 5.44 -10.30
C GLY A 113 6.41 6.84 -10.38
N ILE A 114 7.22 7.90 -10.31
CA ILE A 114 6.75 9.29 -10.46
C ILE A 114 6.21 9.52 -11.87
N THR A 115 6.95 9.11 -12.91
CA THR A 115 6.52 9.24 -14.30
C THR A 115 5.22 8.49 -14.56
N VAL A 116 5.09 7.27 -14.03
CA VAL A 116 3.86 6.47 -14.12
C VAL A 116 2.70 7.19 -13.44
N ALA A 117 2.91 7.72 -12.23
CA ALA A 117 1.87 8.47 -11.51
C ALA A 117 1.42 9.72 -12.28
N LEU A 118 2.37 10.51 -12.80
CA LEU A 118 2.07 11.71 -13.60
C LEU A 118 1.37 11.34 -14.91
N ALA A 119 1.82 10.30 -15.61
CA ALA A 119 1.17 9.82 -16.83
C ALA A 119 -0.26 9.36 -16.57
N LEU A 120 -0.53 8.68 -15.45
CA LEU A 120 -1.89 8.29 -15.05
C LEU A 120 -2.76 9.50 -14.72
N ILE A 121 -2.25 10.49 -13.99
CA ILE A 121 -2.98 11.73 -13.67
C ILE A 121 -3.35 12.48 -14.95
N VAL A 122 -2.38 12.68 -15.84
CA VAL A 122 -2.61 13.37 -17.12
C VAL A 122 -3.56 12.55 -17.99
N GLY A 123 -3.35 11.24 -18.11
CA GLY A 123 -4.20 10.36 -18.92
C GLY A 123 -5.65 10.33 -18.44
N LEU A 124 -5.88 10.22 -17.12
CA LEU A 124 -7.22 10.24 -16.54
C LEU A 124 -7.90 11.61 -16.74
N THR A 125 -7.16 12.70 -16.57
CA THR A 125 -7.68 14.06 -16.80
C THR A 125 -8.08 14.23 -18.27
N LEU A 126 -7.22 13.85 -19.21
CA LEU A 126 -7.51 13.93 -20.65
C LEU A 126 -8.69 13.03 -21.03
N PHE A 127 -8.78 11.82 -20.46
CA PHE A 127 -9.91 10.92 -20.67
C PHE A 127 -11.23 11.55 -20.21
N LEU A 128 -11.27 12.14 -19.01
CA LEU A 128 -12.46 12.80 -18.49
C LEU A 128 -12.85 14.02 -19.34
N LEU A 129 -11.88 14.84 -19.76
CA LEU A 129 -12.11 15.98 -20.65
C LEU A 129 -12.66 15.52 -22.01
N LEU A 130 -12.09 14.45 -22.60
CA LEU A 130 -12.57 13.89 -23.85
C LEU A 130 -14.00 13.35 -23.71
N ALA A 131 -14.31 12.63 -22.63
CA ALA A 131 -15.64 12.12 -22.36
C ALA A 131 -16.68 13.25 -22.25
N MET A 132 -16.32 14.37 -21.63
CA MET A 132 -17.15 15.57 -21.58
C MET A 132 -17.32 16.24 -22.95
N ALA A 133 -16.23 16.35 -23.73
CA ALA A 133 -16.27 16.94 -25.06
C ALA A 133 -17.18 16.14 -26.02
N LEU A 134 -17.12 14.81 -25.99
CA LEU A 134 -17.97 13.93 -26.80
C LEU A 134 -19.46 14.02 -26.43
N LYS A 135 -19.78 14.41 -25.19
CA LYS A 135 -21.15 14.60 -24.70
C LYS A 135 -21.76 15.98 -24.96
N GLY A 136 -21.01 16.90 -25.55
CA GLY A 136 -21.57 18.10 -26.16
C GLY A 136 -21.17 19.44 -25.55
N SER A 137 -20.46 19.49 -24.41
CA SER A 137 -19.75 20.72 -24.02
C SER A 137 -18.76 20.52 -22.87
N LEU A 138 -17.59 21.14 -22.98
CA LEU A 138 -16.65 21.32 -21.86
C LEU A 138 -17.11 22.41 -20.89
N ILE A 139 -17.93 23.36 -21.38
CA ILE A 139 -18.48 24.49 -20.62
C ILE A 139 -19.99 24.32 -20.56
N HIS A 140 -20.48 23.87 -19.42
CA HIS A 140 -21.90 23.60 -19.20
C HIS A 140 -22.49 24.62 -18.23
N PRO A 141 -23.77 25.01 -18.41
CA PRO A 141 -24.49 25.75 -17.37
C PRO A 141 -24.56 24.92 -16.08
N PRO A 142 -24.82 25.53 -14.91
CA PRO A 142 -24.85 24.83 -13.64
C PRO A 142 -25.79 23.62 -13.72
N LEU A 143 -25.24 22.41 -13.63
CA LEU A 143 -26.07 21.22 -13.54
C LEU A 143 -26.78 21.30 -12.20
N ALA A 144 -28.10 21.32 -12.21
CA ALA A 144 -28.97 21.47 -11.04
C ALA A 144 -28.93 20.21 -10.13
N GLY A 145 -27.75 19.71 -9.80
CA GLY A 145 -27.50 18.53 -8.96
C GLY A 145 -27.51 17.18 -9.70
N ASP A 146 -27.80 17.14 -11.00
CA ASP A 146 -27.92 15.88 -11.75
C ASP A 146 -26.59 15.44 -12.39
N PHE A 147 -25.73 14.85 -11.56
CA PHE A 147 -24.43 14.29 -11.94
C PHE A 147 -24.50 13.29 -13.11
N TYR A 148 -25.61 12.55 -13.24
CA TYR A 148 -25.74 11.48 -14.23
C TYR A 148 -25.90 11.97 -15.66
N GLN A 149 -26.19 13.27 -15.86
CA GLN A 149 -26.18 13.88 -17.19
C GLN A 149 -24.76 13.91 -17.78
N ILE A 150 -23.74 14.15 -16.95
CA ILE A 150 -22.33 14.09 -17.37
C ILE A 150 -21.85 12.65 -17.36
N PHE A 151 -22.04 11.91 -16.28
CA PHE A 151 -21.57 10.52 -16.15
C PHE A 151 -22.75 9.56 -15.97
N PRO A 152 -23.26 8.91 -17.04
CA PRO A 152 -24.43 8.05 -16.95
C PRO A 152 -24.20 6.91 -15.95
N HIS A 153 -25.25 6.54 -15.22
CA HIS A 153 -25.16 5.46 -14.23
C HIS A 153 -24.61 4.16 -14.85
N SER A 154 -25.05 3.80 -16.05
CA SER A 154 -24.58 2.61 -16.76
C SER A 154 -23.08 2.66 -17.07
N LEU A 155 -22.53 3.82 -17.44
CA LEU A 155 -21.11 4.00 -17.69
C LEU A 155 -20.29 3.72 -16.42
N LEU A 156 -20.71 4.33 -15.30
CA LEU A 156 -20.04 4.15 -14.01
C LEU A 156 -20.15 2.71 -13.52
N ALA A 157 -21.33 2.10 -13.65
CA ALA A 157 -21.56 0.71 -13.28
C ALA A 157 -20.65 -0.25 -14.06
N TRP A 158 -20.51 -0.08 -15.37
CA TRP A 158 -19.58 -0.89 -16.18
C TRP A 158 -18.11 -0.62 -15.86
N MET A 159 -17.75 0.64 -15.68
CA MET A 159 -16.36 1.03 -15.41
C MET A 159 -15.90 0.49 -14.05
N PHE A 160 -16.65 0.73 -12.96
CA PHE A 160 -16.28 0.22 -11.64
C PHE A 160 -16.54 -1.29 -11.50
N GLY A 161 -17.60 -1.81 -12.13
CA GLY A 161 -17.90 -3.24 -12.15
C GLY A 161 -16.78 -4.06 -12.82
N SER A 162 -16.22 -3.57 -13.93
CA SER A 162 -15.09 -4.25 -14.57
C SER A 162 -13.83 -4.24 -13.70
N VAL A 163 -13.52 -3.12 -13.05
CA VAL A 163 -12.40 -3.02 -12.10
C VAL A 163 -12.60 -3.97 -10.92
N PHE A 164 -13.82 -4.08 -10.40
CA PHE A 164 -14.16 -4.98 -9.31
C PHE A 164 -14.00 -6.46 -9.71
N VAL A 165 -14.49 -6.86 -10.90
CA VAL A 165 -14.31 -8.23 -11.42
C VAL A 165 -12.83 -8.55 -11.60
N LEU A 166 -12.04 -7.60 -12.12
CA LEU A 166 -10.58 -7.77 -12.23
C LEU A 166 -9.93 -7.95 -10.86
N ALA A 167 -10.31 -7.13 -9.87
CA ALA A 167 -9.79 -7.23 -8.50
C ALA A 167 -10.10 -8.59 -7.86
N ILE A 168 -11.33 -9.11 -8.02
CA ILE A 168 -11.68 -10.46 -7.61
C ILE A 168 -10.81 -11.50 -8.33
N GLY A 169 -10.65 -11.39 -9.65
CA GLY A 169 -9.84 -12.31 -10.43
C GLY A 169 -8.39 -12.36 -9.94
N LEU A 170 -7.78 -11.20 -9.67
CA LEU A 170 -6.42 -11.10 -9.14
C LEU A 170 -6.31 -11.67 -7.72
N LEU A 171 -7.29 -11.38 -6.85
CA LEU A 171 -7.34 -11.94 -5.49
C LEU A 171 -7.43 -13.47 -5.53
N MET A 172 -8.34 -14.02 -6.33
CA MET A 172 -8.50 -15.47 -6.49
C MET A 172 -7.24 -16.11 -7.06
N ALA A 173 -6.58 -15.49 -8.05
CA ALA A 173 -5.31 -15.97 -8.57
C ALA A 173 -4.19 -15.97 -7.51
N GLY A 174 -4.23 -15.01 -6.57
CA GLY A 174 -3.32 -14.96 -5.42
C GLY A 174 -3.60 -16.03 -4.37
N VAL A 175 -4.87 -16.36 -4.12
CA VAL A 175 -5.27 -17.41 -3.16
C VAL A 175 -4.98 -18.83 -3.67
N ILE A 176 -5.07 -19.04 -4.99
CA ILE A 176 -4.86 -20.36 -5.62
C ILE A 176 -3.39 -20.72 -5.77
N ARG A 177 -2.49 -19.73 -5.85
CA ARG A 177 -1.04 -19.93 -6.01
C ARG A 177 -0.35 -20.18 -4.68
#